data_AF-A0A091V6T4-F1
#
_entry.id   AF-A0A091V6T4-F1
#
_cell.length_a   1.000
_cell.length_b   1.000
_cell.length_c   1.000
_cell.angle_alpha   90.00
_cell.angle_beta   90.00
_cell.angle_gamma   90.00
#
_symmetry.space_group_name_H-M   'P 1'
#
loop_
_entity.id
_entity.type
_entity.pdbx_description
1 polymer ?
#
loop_
_entity_poly.entity_id
_entity_poly.type
_entity_poly.pdbx_seq_one_letter_code
_entity_poly.pdbx_strand_id
1 'polypeptide(L)'
;EAIHAILVYSQSVEELLKRRKVYREIIFKYLATQGIPVPPSFEKRLLVDRVKQYWSGQLTTHAVESGERRPYTESHGQRQKSPQDDIHDLGEEFCQWFFKLLNSQHPLGVKSEERWGPQHFWEDARMKFCYNTLEKNMEEYVGAEMVSLRLLSLVKDEYLLFSPNLHANGLKCAMSPHGLILVAVAGTVHRDNTCLGIFEQFFGLISCPTRENTWKIKVMNLKIVGQNALEPGMQIEKPSIKYESNQLQELYD
;
A
#
# COMPACT_ATOMS: atom_id res chain seq x y z
N GLU A 1 -3.43 15.04 45.24
CA GLU A 1 -3.15 13.62 45.55
C GLU A 1 -3.25 12.67 44.35
N ALA A 2 -4.29 12.73 43.50
CA ALA A 2 -4.46 11.80 42.37
C ALA A 2 -3.32 11.79 41.33
N ILE A 3 -2.74 12.95 41.00
CA ILE A 3 -1.61 13.04 40.05
C ILE A 3 -0.37 12.34 40.61
N HIS A 4 -0.09 12.52 41.90
CA HIS A 4 1.07 11.93 42.57
C HIS A 4 0.96 10.40 42.61
N ALA A 5 -0.24 9.86 42.86
CA ALA A 5 -0.50 8.43 42.77
C ALA A 5 -0.30 7.90 41.34
N ILE A 6 -0.77 8.62 40.32
CA ILE A 6 -0.58 8.23 38.91
C ILE A 6 0.90 8.14 38.53
N LEU A 7 1.72 9.08 39.00
CA LEU A 7 3.17 9.08 38.75
C LEU A 7 3.88 7.97 39.53
N VAL A 8 3.52 7.75 40.80
CA VAL A 8 4.11 6.69 41.64
C VAL A 8 3.79 5.28 41.12
N TYR A 9 2.60 5.07 40.56
CA TYR A 9 2.16 3.78 39.99
C TYR A 9 2.33 3.68 38.47
N SER A 10 3.18 4.50 37.84
CA SER A 10 3.56 4.30 36.43
C SER A 10 5.03 3.93 36.37
N GLN A 11 5.33 2.71 35.93
CA GLN A 11 6.70 2.17 35.93
C GLN A 11 7.50 2.64 34.71
N SER A 12 6.81 3.15 33.68
CA SER A 12 7.45 3.71 32.49
C SER A 12 6.62 4.80 31.81
N VAL A 13 7.28 5.58 30.95
CA VAL A 13 6.68 6.65 30.14
C VAL A 13 5.59 6.10 29.21
N GLU A 14 5.81 4.89 28.68
CA GLU A 14 4.85 4.13 27.87
C GLU A 14 3.55 3.90 28.61
N GLU A 15 3.67 3.43 29.85
CA GLU A 15 2.53 3.02 30.64
C GLU A 15 1.66 4.24 30.95
N LEU A 16 2.30 5.36 31.29
CA LEU A 16 1.64 6.63 31.53
C LEU A 16 0.89 7.13 30.28
N LEU A 17 1.55 7.16 29.12
CA LEU A 17 0.97 7.72 27.90
C LEU A 17 -0.06 6.78 27.23
N LYS A 18 0.01 5.46 27.50
CA LYS A 18 -0.98 4.49 27.01
C LYS A 18 -2.28 4.50 27.82
N ARG A 19 -2.33 5.11 29.02
CA ARG A 19 -3.57 5.20 29.83
C ARG A 19 -4.73 5.78 29.03
N ARG A 20 -5.94 5.26 29.27
CA ARG A 20 -7.17 5.61 28.54
C ARG A 20 -7.53 7.10 28.60
N LYS A 21 -7.12 7.78 29.68
CA LYS A 21 -7.36 9.22 29.90
C LYS A 21 -6.36 10.14 29.18
N VAL A 22 -5.25 9.60 28.68
CA VAL A 22 -4.30 10.35 27.84
C VAL A 22 -4.74 10.16 26.40
N TYR A 23 -5.43 11.15 25.83
CA TYR A 23 -5.91 11.06 24.45
C TYR A 23 -4.82 11.39 23.44
N ARG A 24 -4.95 10.86 22.22
CA ARG A 24 -4.01 11.10 21.11
C ARG A 24 -3.76 12.59 20.90
N GLU A 25 -4.82 13.39 20.91
CA GLU A 25 -4.76 14.84 20.72
C GLU A 25 -3.92 15.56 21.78
N ILE A 26 -3.90 15.06 23.02
CA ILE A 26 -3.10 15.64 24.10
C ILE A 26 -1.61 15.41 23.82
N ILE A 27 -1.25 14.21 23.37
CA ILE A 27 0.13 13.84 23.01
C ILE A 27 0.56 14.59 21.74
N PHE A 28 -0.33 14.69 20.75
CA PHE A 28 -0.11 15.43 19.51
C PHE A 28 0.15 16.92 19.78
N LYS A 29 -0.73 17.56 20.58
CA LYS A 29 -0.56 18.96 21.00
C LYS A 29 0.74 19.15 21.79
N TYR A 30 1.06 18.23 22.70
CA TYR A 30 2.31 18.27 23.46
C TYR A 30 3.54 18.26 22.54
N LEU A 31 3.63 17.31 21.60
CA LEU A 31 4.74 17.22 20.64
C LEU A 31 4.85 18.47 19.75
N ALA A 32 3.71 19.01 19.29
CA ALA A 32 3.67 20.24 18.52
C ALA A 32 4.17 21.45 19.35
N THR A 33 3.80 21.55 20.63
CA THR A 33 4.31 22.59 21.54
C THR A 33 5.81 22.45 21.80
N GLN A 34 6.35 21.23 21.77
CA GLN A 34 7.79 20.97 21.86
C GLN A 34 8.53 21.15 20.52
N GLY A 35 7.86 21.64 19.47
CA GLY A 35 8.46 21.90 18.16
C GLY A 35 8.78 20.63 17.35
N ILE A 36 8.15 19.50 17.69
CA ILE A 36 8.40 18.21 17.03
C ILE A 36 7.34 18.03 15.94
N PRO A 37 7.73 18.04 14.66
CA PRO A 37 6.79 17.86 13.58
C PRO A 37 6.26 16.44 13.60
N VAL A 38 4.94 16.31 13.75
CA VAL A 38 4.21 15.05 13.68
C VAL A 38 3.02 15.20 12.74
N PRO A 39 2.86 14.31 11.75
CA PRO A 39 1.69 14.31 10.88
C PRO A 39 0.37 14.15 11.66
N PRO A 40 -0.72 14.82 11.25
CA PRO A 40 -2.03 14.67 11.88
C PRO A 40 -2.55 13.23 11.89
N SER A 41 -2.07 12.41 10.94
CA SER A 41 -2.36 10.97 10.76
C SER A 41 -1.65 10.04 11.75
N PHE A 42 -0.69 10.53 12.55
CA PHE A 42 0.06 9.67 13.48
C PHE A 42 -0.84 9.07 14.56
N GLU A 43 -0.84 7.74 14.64
CA GLU A 43 -1.56 6.98 15.66
C GLU A 43 -1.04 7.27 17.07
N LYS A 44 -1.88 7.04 18.08
CA LYS A 44 -1.49 7.25 19.48
C LYS A 44 -0.22 6.46 19.84
N ARG A 45 -0.05 5.24 19.33
CA ARG A 45 1.16 4.42 19.57
C ARG A 45 2.42 5.10 19.00
N LEU A 46 2.35 5.57 17.76
CA LEU A 46 3.45 6.28 17.09
C LEU A 46 3.78 7.61 17.78
N LEU A 47 2.77 8.34 18.26
CA LEU A 47 2.99 9.55 19.06
C LEU A 47 3.67 9.22 20.40
N VAL A 48 3.29 8.11 21.05
CA VAL A 48 3.96 7.64 22.27
C VAL A 48 5.42 7.32 21.99
N ASP A 49 5.71 6.58 20.93
CA ASP A 49 7.09 6.25 20.55
C ASP A 49 7.89 7.51 20.20
N ARG A 50 7.25 8.52 19.59
CA ARG A 50 7.87 9.81 19.31
C ARG A 50 8.19 10.61 20.58
N VAL A 51 7.31 10.60 21.57
CA VAL A 51 7.59 11.20 22.88
C VAL A 51 8.78 10.52 23.57
N LYS A 52 8.89 9.19 23.48
CA LYS A 52 10.07 8.50 24.04
C LYS A 52 11.36 8.90 23.35
N GLN A 53 11.37 8.93 22.02
CA GLN A 53 12.54 9.33 21.24
C GLN A 53 12.96 10.75 21.61
N TYR A 54 11.99 11.62 21.88
CA TYR A 54 12.25 12.99 22.32
C TYR A 54 12.84 13.05 23.73
N TRP A 55 12.23 12.37 24.71
CA TRP A 55 12.70 12.38 26.09
C TRP A 55 14.03 11.64 26.29
N SER A 56 14.36 10.70 25.40
CA SER A 56 15.67 10.03 25.35
C SER A 56 16.75 10.83 24.62
N GLY A 57 16.43 12.03 24.13
CA GLY A 57 17.40 12.92 23.47
C GLY A 57 17.73 12.53 22.03
N GLN A 58 17.02 11.56 21.43
CA GLN A 58 17.20 11.15 20.03
C GLN A 58 16.55 12.10 19.02
N LEU A 59 15.78 13.08 19.50
CA LEU A 59 15.21 14.16 18.71
C LEU A 59 15.67 15.50 19.28
N THR A 60 16.55 16.18 18.56
CA THR A 60 16.98 17.53 18.92
C THR A 60 15.93 18.54 18.48
N THR A 61 15.45 19.33 19.45
CA THR A 61 14.59 20.48 19.24
C THR A 61 15.25 21.44 18.25
N HIS A 62 14.63 21.68 17.09
CA HIS A 62 15.04 22.81 16.24
C HIS A 62 14.56 24.10 16.93
N ALA A 63 15.37 24.59 17.87
CA ALA A 63 15.31 25.97 18.30
C ALA A 63 15.88 26.83 17.15
N VAL A 64 15.06 27.75 16.65
CA VAL A 64 15.47 28.79 15.72
C VAL A 64 16.44 29.72 16.44
N GLU A 65 17.73 29.60 16.18
CA GLU A 65 18.66 30.73 16.34
C GLU A 65 19.57 30.84 15.11
N SER A 66 19.43 32.00 14.48
CA SER A 66 20.19 32.51 13.34
C SER A 66 21.65 32.76 13.76
N GLY A 67 22.62 32.31 12.96
CA GLY A 67 24.01 32.77 13.12
C GLY A 67 25.10 31.90 12.50
N GLU A 68 25.39 32.16 11.22
CA GLU A 68 26.72 32.12 10.58
C GLU A 68 27.64 30.87 10.61
N ARG A 69 27.91 30.38 9.38
CA ARG A 69 29.25 30.05 8.81
C ARG A 69 30.05 28.86 9.37
N ARG A 70 30.09 27.75 8.59
CA ARG A 70 31.20 27.28 7.70
C ARG A 70 31.17 25.74 7.49
N PRO A 71 31.80 25.23 6.42
CA PRO A 71 31.51 23.92 5.86
C PRO A 71 32.40 22.83 6.46
N TYR A 72 31.82 21.71 6.87
CA TYR A 72 32.56 20.46 7.04
C TYR A 72 31.68 19.30 6.56
N THR A 73 32.21 18.62 5.55
CA THR A 73 31.81 17.32 5.02
C THR A 73 31.66 16.27 6.12
N GLU A 74 30.51 15.62 6.19
CA GLU A 74 30.45 14.21 6.55
C GLU A 74 29.23 13.53 5.91
N SER A 75 29.53 12.48 5.17
CA SER A 75 28.63 11.60 4.46
C SER A 75 27.87 10.73 5.46
N HIS A 76 26.60 11.03 5.69
CA HIS A 76 25.61 10.03 6.05
C HIS A 76 24.27 10.41 5.40
N GLY A 77 23.99 9.76 4.26
CA GLY A 77 22.76 9.96 3.51
C GLY A 77 21.55 9.44 4.27
N GLN A 78 20.96 10.25 5.15
CA GLN A 78 19.53 10.18 5.41
C GLN A 78 18.83 10.72 4.16
N ARG A 79 18.47 9.82 3.25
CA ARG A 79 17.50 10.12 2.21
C ARG A 79 16.22 10.50 2.95
N GLN A 80 15.88 11.79 2.98
CA GLN A 80 14.57 12.22 3.50
C GLN A 80 13.52 11.49 2.68
N LYS A 81 12.82 10.51 3.28
CA LYS A 81 11.71 9.80 2.63
C LYS A 81 10.68 10.85 2.24
N SER A 82 10.39 10.91 0.95
CA SER A 82 9.34 11.76 0.42
C SER A 82 7.98 11.11 0.68
N PRO A 83 6.87 11.86 0.71
CA PRO A 83 5.52 11.29 0.77
C PRO A 83 5.22 10.30 -0.37
N GLN A 84 5.94 10.42 -1.49
CA GLN A 84 5.85 9.50 -2.61
C GLN A 84 6.51 8.14 -2.32
N ASP A 85 7.59 8.12 -1.51
CA ASP A 85 8.20 6.89 -1.04
C ASP A 85 7.25 6.13 -0.10
N ASP A 86 6.51 6.83 0.77
CA ASP A 86 5.53 6.22 1.68
C ASP A 86 4.34 5.58 0.92
N ILE A 87 3.85 6.24 -0.14
CA ILE A 87 2.77 5.70 -0.99
C ILE A 87 3.27 4.49 -1.81
N HIS A 88 4.53 4.54 -2.26
CA HIS A 88 5.14 3.41 -2.95
C HIS A 88 5.28 2.20 -2.03
N ASP A 89 5.80 2.39 -0.81
CA ASP A 89 5.91 1.33 0.21
C ASP A 89 4.54 0.69 0.49
N LEU A 90 3.48 1.49 0.63
CA LEU A 90 2.11 0.99 0.79
C LEU A 90 1.66 0.14 -0.41
N GLY A 91 1.87 0.63 -1.63
CA GLY A 91 1.49 -0.10 -2.84
C GLY A 91 2.26 -1.41 -3.00
N GLU A 92 3.52 -1.42 -2.60
CA GLU A 92 4.34 -2.64 -2.59
C GLU A 92 3.78 -3.66 -1.58
N GLU A 93 3.56 -3.25 -0.33
CA GLU A 93 2.95 -4.11 0.71
C GLU A 93 1.58 -4.65 0.27
N PHE A 94 0.74 -3.78 -0.31
CA PHE A 94 -0.57 -4.16 -0.84
C PHE A 94 -0.43 -5.22 -1.94
N CYS A 95 0.44 -5.01 -2.94
CA CYS A 95 0.59 -5.97 -4.02
C CYS A 95 1.19 -7.29 -3.53
N GLN A 96 2.18 -7.26 -2.64
CA GLN A 96 2.73 -8.46 -2.01
C GLN A 96 1.63 -9.28 -1.32
N TRP A 97 0.81 -8.62 -0.50
CA TRP A 97 -0.32 -9.23 0.19
C TRP A 97 -1.35 -9.80 -0.81
N PHE A 98 -1.82 -8.98 -1.75
CA PHE A 98 -2.91 -9.32 -2.66
C PHE A 98 -2.56 -10.54 -3.51
N PHE A 99 -1.40 -10.53 -4.19
CA PHE A 99 -1.02 -11.64 -5.06
C PHE A 99 -0.62 -12.88 -4.28
N LYS A 100 0.00 -12.75 -3.10
CA LYS A 100 0.25 -13.90 -2.22
C LYS A 100 -1.06 -14.56 -1.79
N LEU A 101 -2.04 -13.77 -1.37
CA LEU A 101 -3.35 -14.27 -0.95
C LEU A 101 -4.11 -14.89 -2.12
N LEU A 102 -4.16 -14.23 -3.28
CA LEU A 102 -4.84 -14.71 -4.47
C LEU A 102 -4.20 -16.03 -4.98
N ASN A 103 -2.87 -16.07 -5.15
CA ASN A 103 -2.17 -17.27 -5.59
C ASN A 103 -2.24 -18.43 -4.59
N SER A 104 -2.44 -18.16 -3.29
CA SER A 104 -2.64 -19.23 -2.29
C SER A 104 -3.92 -20.05 -2.54
N GLN A 105 -4.85 -19.51 -3.33
CA GLN A 105 -6.06 -20.20 -3.76
C GLN A 105 -5.80 -21.22 -4.88
N HIS A 106 -4.62 -21.18 -5.50
CA HIS A 106 -4.23 -22.15 -6.51
C HIS A 106 -4.27 -23.56 -5.92
N PRO A 107 -4.74 -24.58 -6.65
CA PRO A 107 -4.84 -25.95 -6.13
C PRO A 107 -3.51 -26.50 -5.62
N LEU A 108 -2.40 -26.12 -6.27
CA LEU A 108 -1.03 -26.46 -5.90
C LEU A 108 -0.31 -25.38 -5.06
N GLY A 109 -1.00 -24.28 -4.73
CA GLY A 109 -0.42 -23.15 -3.99
C GLY A 109 -0.22 -23.44 -2.50
N VAL A 110 0.79 -22.80 -1.90
CA VAL A 110 0.97 -22.78 -0.44
C VAL A 110 -0.23 -22.08 0.18
N LYS A 111 -0.91 -22.75 1.13
CA LYS A 111 -2.09 -22.20 1.78
C LYS A 111 -1.73 -21.00 2.65
N SER A 112 -2.53 -19.94 2.54
CA SER A 112 -2.50 -18.79 3.43
C SER A 112 -3.41 -19.01 4.63
N GLU A 113 -3.07 -18.44 5.78
CA GLU A 113 -3.94 -18.41 6.96
C GLU A 113 -5.16 -17.48 6.73
N GLU A 114 -4.95 -16.43 5.95
CA GLU A 114 -5.99 -15.48 5.58
C GLU A 114 -6.87 -16.03 4.46
N ARG A 115 -8.19 -15.77 4.54
CA ARG A 115 -9.17 -16.24 3.57
C ARG A 115 -9.39 -15.21 2.47
N TRP A 116 -9.37 -15.67 1.21
CA TRP A 116 -9.86 -14.89 0.07
C TRP A 116 -11.38 -14.70 0.17
N GLY A 117 -11.89 -13.54 -0.25
CA GLY A 117 -13.32 -13.28 -0.29
C GLY A 117 -13.72 -11.82 -0.49
N PRO A 118 -15.04 -11.55 -0.54
CA PRO A 118 -15.60 -10.22 -0.82
C PRO A 118 -15.26 -9.16 0.25
N GLN A 119 -14.84 -9.56 1.45
CA GLN A 119 -14.50 -8.65 2.54
C GLN A 119 -13.36 -7.67 2.21
N HIS A 120 -12.53 -8.00 1.22
CA HIS A 120 -11.39 -7.21 0.74
C HIS A 120 -11.80 -6.09 -0.23
N PHE A 121 -13.06 -6.10 -0.67
CA PHE A 121 -13.62 -5.19 -1.64
C PHE A 121 -14.68 -4.29 -0.97
N TRP A 122 -14.96 -3.15 -1.60
CA TRP A 122 -16.17 -2.38 -1.32
C TRP A 122 -17.39 -3.07 -1.91
N GLU A 123 -18.56 -2.92 -1.28
CA GLU A 123 -19.79 -3.61 -1.70
C GLU A 123 -20.14 -3.34 -3.16
N ASP A 124 -19.91 -2.12 -3.63
CA ASP A 124 -20.13 -1.67 -5.01
C ASP A 124 -18.84 -1.65 -5.85
N ALA A 125 -17.86 -2.49 -5.50
CA ALA A 125 -16.60 -2.57 -6.24
C ALA A 125 -16.83 -2.93 -7.70
N ARG A 126 -15.99 -2.39 -8.59
CA ARG A 126 -16.08 -2.65 -10.04
C ARG A 126 -14.77 -3.21 -10.55
N MET A 127 -14.87 -4.23 -11.39
CA MET A 127 -13.74 -4.78 -12.13
C MET A 127 -13.99 -4.72 -13.61
N LYS A 128 -13.02 -4.19 -14.36
CA LYS A 128 -12.91 -4.39 -15.80
C LYS A 128 -11.84 -5.43 -16.08
N PHE A 129 -12.17 -6.44 -16.86
CA PHE A 129 -11.22 -7.48 -17.25
C PHE A 129 -11.07 -7.52 -18.77
N CYS A 130 -9.89 -7.13 -19.25
CA CYS A 130 -9.53 -7.21 -20.66
C CYS A 130 -8.55 -8.36 -20.84
N TYR A 131 -8.77 -9.23 -21.82
CA TYR A 131 -7.77 -10.23 -22.17
C TYR A 131 -7.61 -10.33 -23.68
N ASN A 132 -6.36 -10.52 -24.10
CA ASN A 132 -6.00 -10.68 -25.50
C ASN A 132 -5.27 -12.00 -25.68
N THR A 133 -5.89 -12.91 -26.44
CA THR A 133 -5.30 -14.19 -26.82
C THR A 133 -5.19 -14.26 -28.35
N LEU A 134 -6.29 -14.54 -29.03
CA LEU A 134 -6.44 -14.40 -30.49
C LEU A 134 -7.39 -13.26 -30.83
N GLU A 135 -8.34 -12.99 -29.93
CA GLU A 135 -9.31 -11.91 -30.02
C GLU A 135 -9.26 -11.07 -28.74
N LYS A 136 -9.54 -9.77 -28.90
CA LYS A 136 -9.60 -8.83 -27.78
C LYS A 136 -10.97 -8.91 -27.14
N ASN A 137 -11.01 -9.37 -25.90
CA ASN A 137 -12.22 -9.50 -25.10
C ASN A 137 -12.22 -8.51 -23.93
N MET A 138 -13.42 -8.14 -23.47
CA MET A 138 -13.63 -7.22 -22.37
C MET A 138 -14.88 -7.61 -21.59
N GLU A 139 -14.71 -7.84 -20.30
CA GLU A 139 -15.75 -8.18 -19.35
C GLU A 139 -15.81 -7.13 -18.25
N GLU A 140 -16.98 -6.92 -17.67
CA GLU A 140 -17.17 -6.04 -16.51
C GLU A 140 -17.96 -6.76 -15.42
N TYR A 141 -17.49 -6.59 -14.19
CA TYR A 141 -18.08 -7.18 -12.99
C TYR A 141 -18.35 -6.09 -11.98
N VAL A 142 -19.53 -6.14 -11.37
CA VAL A 142 -19.97 -5.18 -10.36
C VAL A 142 -20.37 -5.93 -9.10
N GLY A 143 -19.95 -5.41 -7.97
CA GLY A 143 -20.20 -5.96 -6.65
C GLY A 143 -19.03 -6.78 -6.11
N ALA A 144 -18.77 -6.65 -4.80
CA ALA A 144 -17.68 -7.34 -4.11
C ALA A 144 -17.65 -8.85 -4.38
N GLU A 145 -18.83 -9.49 -4.35
CA GLU A 145 -19.00 -10.93 -4.57
C GLU A 145 -18.52 -11.35 -5.97
N MET A 146 -19.04 -10.69 -7.00
CA MET A 146 -18.76 -11.03 -8.40
C MET A 146 -17.30 -10.77 -8.76
N VAL A 147 -16.74 -9.67 -8.28
CA VAL A 147 -15.32 -9.33 -8.46
C VAL A 147 -14.43 -10.37 -7.79
N SER A 148 -14.71 -10.70 -6.53
CA SER A 148 -13.96 -11.71 -5.76
C SER A 148 -14.02 -13.09 -6.41
N LEU A 149 -15.19 -13.53 -6.84
CA LEU A 149 -15.40 -14.83 -7.48
C LEU A 149 -14.70 -14.93 -8.83
N ARG A 150 -14.74 -13.87 -9.65
CA ARG A 150 -14.05 -13.90 -10.95
C ARG A 150 -12.55 -14.01 -10.78
N LEU A 151 -11.95 -13.18 -9.92
CA LEU A 151 -10.52 -13.30 -9.61
C LEU A 151 -10.14 -14.68 -9.07
N LEU A 152 -10.97 -15.24 -8.17
CA LEU A 152 -10.76 -16.59 -7.64
C LEU A 152 -10.77 -17.64 -8.75
N SER A 153 -11.70 -17.55 -9.70
CA SER A 153 -11.80 -18.51 -10.81
C SER A 153 -10.57 -18.50 -11.72
N LEU A 154 -9.91 -17.35 -11.90
CA LEU A 154 -8.66 -17.26 -12.67
C LEU A 154 -7.56 -18.15 -12.08
N VAL A 155 -7.48 -18.21 -10.74
CA VAL A 155 -6.45 -18.99 -10.06
C VAL A 155 -6.88 -20.43 -9.79
N LYS A 156 -8.15 -20.63 -9.40
CA LYS A 156 -8.65 -21.93 -8.94
C LYS A 156 -9.09 -22.83 -10.09
N ASP A 157 -9.78 -22.25 -11.08
CA ASP A 157 -10.44 -23.00 -12.15
C ASP A 157 -9.63 -22.92 -13.46
N GLU A 158 -8.99 -21.77 -13.72
CA GLU A 158 -8.14 -21.56 -14.90
C GLU A 158 -6.63 -21.81 -14.66
N TYR A 159 -6.28 -22.15 -13.40
CA TYR A 159 -4.93 -22.51 -12.96
C TYR A 159 -3.86 -21.47 -13.28
N LEU A 160 -4.20 -20.19 -13.17
CA LEU A 160 -3.27 -19.09 -13.38
C LEU A 160 -2.52 -18.75 -12.10
N LEU A 161 -1.24 -18.41 -12.25
CA LEU A 161 -0.39 -17.86 -11.21
C LEU A 161 0.12 -16.48 -11.64
N PHE A 162 -0.08 -15.49 -10.78
CA PHE A 162 0.34 -14.11 -11.04
C PHE A 162 1.69 -13.85 -10.37
N SER A 163 2.70 -13.47 -11.16
CA SER A 163 4.00 -13.04 -10.63
C SER A 163 4.15 -11.54 -10.86
N PRO A 164 3.79 -10.69 -9.87
CA PRO A 164 3.92 -9.25 -10.00
C PRO A 164 5.40 -8.82 -10.03
N ASN A 165 5.72 -7.83 -10.85
CA ASN A 165 7.02 -7.18 -10.83
C ASN A 165 6.96 -5.97 -9.89
N LEU A 166 7.39 -6.16 -8.64
CA LEU A 166 7.36 -5.11 -7.61
C LEU A 166 8.61 -4.21 -7.62
N HIS A 167 9.52 -4.44 -8.57
CA HIS A 167 10.78 -3.72 -8.66
C HIS A 167 10.81 -2.82 -9.91
N ALA A 168 11.59 -1.75 -9.84
CA ALA A 168 11.78 -0.79 -10.94
C ALA A 168 10.42 -0.25 -11.47
N ASN A 169 10.23 -0.22 -12.79
CA ASN A 169 9.02 0.32 -13.43
C ASN A 169 7.80 -0.64 -13.43
N GLY A 170 7.88 -1.74 -12.68
CA GLY A 170 6.80 -2.73 -12.60
C GLY A 170 5.65 -2.31 -11.69
N LEU A 171 5.91 -1.42 -10.72
CA LEU A 171 4.93 -0.87 -9.78
C LEU A 171 4.95 0.66 -9.86
N LYS A 172 3.78 1.27 -9.91
CA LYS A 172 3.61 2.72 -9.78
C LYS A 172 2.43 3.02 -8.89
N CYS A 173 2.60 3.99 -7.99
CA CYS A 173 1.57 4.39 -7.06
C CYS A 173 1.37 5.90 -7.09
N ALA A 174 0.13 6.34 -6.88
CA ALA A 174 -0.26 7.74 -6.78
C ALA A 174 -1.41 7.88 -5.78
N MET A 175 -1.57 9.07 -5.20
CA MET A 175 -2.70 9.37 -4.32
C MET A 175 -3.44 10.58 -4.87
N SER A 176 -4.76 10.46 -5.02
CA SER A 176 -5.59 11.58 -5.43
C SER A 176 -5.76 12.58 -4.27
N PRO A 177 -6.18 13.84 -4.54
CA PRO A 177 -6.35 14.86 -3.51
C PRO A 177 -7.46 14.49 -2.52
N HIS A 178 -8.35 13.58 -2.91
CA HIS A 178 -9.47 13.09 -2.12
C HIS A 178 -9.16 11.81 -1.32
N GLY A 179 -7.91 11.35 -1.33
CA GLY A 179 -7.46 10.20 -0.53
C GLY A 179 -7.69 8.84 -1.18
N LEU A 180 -8.01 8.78 -2.48
CA LEU A 180 -7.98 7.54 -3.26
C LEU A 180 -6.51 7.19 -3.55
N ILE A 181 -6.11 5.96 -3.26
CA ILE A 181 -4.78 5.48 -3.63
C ILE A 181 -4.88 4.62 -4.87
N LEU A 182 -4.10 4.97 -5.88
CA LEU A 182 -3.99 4.25 -7.13
C LEU A 182 -2.72 3.44 -7.13
N VAL A 183 -2.86 2.14 -7.38
CA VAL A 183 -1.75 1.19 -7.49
C VAL A 183 -1.82 0.54 -8.85
N ALA A 184 -0.77 0.68 -9.65
CA ALA A 184 -0.62 0.04 -10.95
C ALA A 184 0.57 -0.91 -10.90
N VAL A 185 0.33 -2.17 -11.26
CA VAL A 185 1.34 -3.22 -11.22
C VAL A 185 1.31 -4.04 -12.50
N ALA A 186 2.49 -4.26 -13.07
CA ALA A 186 2.68 -5.15 -14.19
C ALA A 186 3.37 -6.43 -13.72
N GLY A 187 3.12 -7.54 -14.40
CA GLY A 187 3.78 -8.80 -14.11
C GLY A 187 3.59 -9.83 -15.21
N THR A 188 3.95 -11.07 -14.90
CA THR A 188 3.76 -12.20 -15.79
C THR A 188 2.68 -13.14 -15.24
N VAL A 189 1.91 -13.74 -16.15
CA VAL A 189 0.95 -14.79 -15.83
C VAL A 189 1.53 -16.13 -16.23
N HIS A 190 1.46 -17.11 -15.34
CA HIS A 190 1.99 -18.45 -15.56
C HIS A 190 0.90 -19.50 -15.38
N ARG A 191 1.12 -20.65 -16.02
CA ARG A 191 0.45 -21.90 -15.68
C ARG A 191 1.54 -22.96 -15.55
N ASP A 192 1.57 -23.62 -14.40
CA ASP A 192 2.67 -24.49 -13.99
C ASP A 192 4.02 -23.76 -14.13
N ASN A 193 4.97 -24.32 -14.89
CA ASN A 193 6.28 -23.71 -15.17
C ASN A 193 6.33 -22.94 -16.50
N THR A 194 5.17 -22.67 -17.12
CA THR A 194 5.10 -21.99 -18.41
C THR A 194 4.56 -20.57 -18.24
N CYS A 195 5.35 -19.59 -18.66
CA CYS A 195 4.86 -18.22 -18.81
C CYS A 195 3.83 -18.20 -19.95
N LEU A 196 2.63 -17.70 -19.69
CA LEU A 196 1.57 -17.55 -20.68
C LEU A 196 1.53 -16.14 -21.29
N GLY A 197 2.10 -15.15 -20.61
CA GLY A 197 2.07 -13.76 -21.06
C GLY A 197 2.29 -12.76 -19.94
N ILE A 198 1.88 -11.53 -20.18
CA ILE A 198 2.00 -10.42 -19.23
C ILE A 198 0.62 -9.94 -18.77
N PHE A 199 0.59 -9.34 -17.59
CA PHE A 199 -0.57 -8.62 -17.11
C PHE A 199 -0.22 -7.21 -16.66
N GLU A 200 -1.21 -6.33 -16.74
CA GLU A 200 -1.23 -5.03 -16.09
C GLU A 200 -2.48 -4.98 -15.22
N GLN A 201 -2.34 -4.58 -13.97
CA GLN A 201 -3.45 -4.47 -13.04
C GLN A 201 -3.42 -3.13 -12.34
N PHE A 202 -4.56 -2.45 -12.34
CA PHE A 202 -4.78 -1.16 -11.69
C PHE A 202 -5.76 -1.37 -10.55
N PHE A 203 -5.51 -0.74 -9.41
CA PHE A 203 -6.35 -0.77 -8.24
C PHE A 203 -6.62 0.66 -7.77
N GLY A 204 -7.88 0.96 -7.50
CA GLY A 204 -8.30 2.12 -6.71
C GLY A 204 -8.65 1.67 -5.30
N LEU A 205 -7.86 2.10 -4.33
CA LEU A 205 -7.97 1.75 -2.92
C LEU A 205 -8.53 2.91 -2.13
N ILE A 206 -9.55 2.63 -1.31
CA ILE A 206 -10.11 3.61 -0.37
C ILE A 206 -9.97 3.07 1.04
N SER A 207 -9.49 3.94 1.95
CA SER A 207 -9.37 3.62 3.37
C SER A 207 -10.75 3.34 3.96
N CYS A 208 -10.90 2.25 4.71
CA CYS A 208 -12.13 1.94 5.42
C CYS A 208 -12.27 2.88 6.63
N PRO A 209 -13.32 3.71 6.71
CA PRO A 209 -13.49 4.66 7.81
C PRO A 209 -13.83 3.98 9.13
N THR A 210 -14.31 2.73 9.10
CA THR A 210 -14.77 1.98 10.28
C THR A 210 -13.71 1.05 10.85
N ARG A 211 -12.59 0.85 10.15
CA ARG A 211 -11.50 -0.05 10.54
C ARG A 211 -10.17 0.63 10.21
N GLU A 212 -9.45 1.05 11.26
CA GLU A 212 -8.16 1.73 11.13
C GLU A 212 -7.19 0.93 10.24
N ASN A 213 -6.49 1.64 9.35
CA ASN A 213 -5.46 1.11 8.46
C ASN A 213 -5.88 -0.07 7.57
N THR A 214 -7.15 -0.15 7.18
CA THR A 214 -7.62 -1.15 6.21
C THR A 214 -7.99 -0.48 4.90
N TRP A 215 -7.34 -0.90 3.82
CA TRP A 215 -7.61 -0.43 2.47
C TRP A 215 -8.49 -1.46 1.76
N LYS A 216 -9.57 -0.98 1.14
CA LYS A 216 -10.47 -1.83 0.38
C LYS A 216 -10.45 -1.44 -1.09
N ILE A 217 -10.55 -2.45 -1.94
CA ILE A 217 -10.55 -2.28 -3.40
C ILE A 217 -11.91 -1.75 -3.83
N LYS A 218 -11.93 -0.56 -4.42
CA LYS A 218 -13.12 0.10 -4.97
C LYS A 218 -13.24 -0.13 -6.47
N VAL A 219 -12.16 0.06 -7.21
CA VAL A 219 -12.12 -0.18 -8.65
C VAL A 219 -10.88 -0.97 -8.99
N MET A 220 -10.98 -1.83 -10.01
CA MET A 220 -9.87 -2.61 -10.49
C MET A 220 -9.97 -2.80 -12.00
N ASN A 221 -8.85 -2.63 -12.70
CA ASN A 221 -8.75 -2.99 -14.11
C ASN A 221 -7.66 -4.04 -14.24
N LEU A 222 -8.02 -5.23 -14.72
CA LEU A 222 -7.06 -6.29 -15.05
C LEU A 222 -6.98 -6.39 -16.57
N LYS A 223 -5.75 -6.39 -17.08
CA LYS A 223 -5.47 -6.62 -18.50
C LYS A 223 -4.46 -7.74 -18.62
N ILE A 224 -4.78 -8.79 -19.37
CA ILE A 224 -3.87 -9.90 -19.67
C ILE A 224 -3.61 -9.96 -21.16
N VAL A 225 -2.34 -10.09 -21.56
CA VAL A 225 -1.93 -10.28 -22.96
C VAL A 225 -1.15 -11.59 -23.02
N GLY A 226 -1.73 -12.57 -23.70
CA GLY A 226 -1.09 -13.87 -23.93
C GLY A 226 0.00 -13.79 -24.99
N GLN A 227 0.99 -14.69 -24.92
CA GLN A 227 2.06 -14.78 -25.92
C GLN A 227 1.54 -15.00 -27.34
N ASN A 228 0.46 -15.77 -27.48
CA ASN A 228 -0.13 -16.08 -28.78
C ASN A 228 -0.77 -14.85 -29.47
N ALA A 229 -0.96 -13.76 -28.72
CA ALA A 229 -1.44 -12.48 -29.23
C ALA A 229 -0.32 -11.60 -29.79
N LEU A 230 0.94 -11.98 -29.59
CA LEU A 230 2.11 -11.27 -30.07
C LEU A 230 2.43 -11.72 -31.50
N GLU A 231 2.82 -10.79 -32.36
CA GLU A 231 3.23 -11.09 -33.73
C GLU A 231 4.40 -12.10 -33.76
N PRO A 232 4.45 -13.01 -34.76
CA PRO A 232 5.54 -13.98 -34.87
C PRO A 232 6.92 -13.30 -34.86
N GLY A 233 7.74 -13.59 -33.84
CA GLY A 233 9.08 -13.02 -33.66
C GLY A 233 9.17 -11.89 -32.64
N MET A 234 8.06 -11.47 -32.04
CA MET A 234 8.04 -10.46 -30.98
C MET A 234 8.33 -11.11 -29.61
N GLN A 235 9.39 -10.68 -28.95
CA GLN A 235 9.71 -11.12 -27.58
C GLN A 235 8.74 -10.47 -26.58
N ILE A 236 8.41 -11.18 -25.50
CA ILE A 236 7.67 -10.58 -24.38
C ILE A 236 8.56 -9.47 -23.78
N GLU A 237 8.15 -8.21 -23.96
CA GLU A 237 8.79 -7.09 -23.28
C GLU A 237 8.68 -7.26 -21.76
N LYS A 238 9.68 -6.76 -21.03
CA LYS A 238 9.66 -6.76 -19.57
C LYS A 238 8.36 -6.11 -19.08
N PRO A 239 7.57 -6.75 -18.21
CA PRO A 239 6.34 -6.17 -17.70
C PRO A 239 6.66 -4.88 -16.94
N SER A 240 6.14 -3.76 -17.47
CA SER A 240 6.35 -2.41 -16.93
C SER A 240 5.11 -1.56 -17.14
N ILE A 241 4.80 -0.71 -16.18
CA ILE A 241 3.72 0.26 -16.29
C ILE A 241 4.23 1.46 -17.11
N LYS A 242 3.65 1.64 -18.30
CA LYS A 242 4.00 2.73 -19.22
C LYS A 242 3.35 4.09 -18.83
N TYR A 243 2.41 4.09 -17.88
CA TYR A 243 1.71 5.29 -17.40
C TYR A 243 2.57 6.08 -16.43
N GLU A 244 2.61 7.41 -16.55
CA GLU A 244 3.20 8.27 -15.51
C GLU A 244 2.24 8.48 -14.32
N SER A 245 2.75 8.82 -13.13
CA SER A 245 1.93 9.00 -11.92
C SER A 245 0.77 10.00 -12.11
N ASN A 246 0.99 11.05 -12.89
CA ASN A 246 -0.04 12.04 -13.19
C ASN A 246 -1.15 11.47 -14.09
N GLN A 247 -0.80 10.60 -15.05
CA GLN A 247 -1.76 9.94 -15.94
C GLN A 247 -2.56 8.86 -15.22
N LEU A 248 -1.98 8.25 -14.18
CA LEU A 248 -2.71 7.32 -13.32
C LEU A 248 -3.86 8.04 -12.60
N GLN A 249 -3.59 9.24 -12.11
CA GLN A 249 -4.58 10.06 -11.40
C GLN A 249 -5.79 10.42 -12.26
N GLU A 250 -5.57 10.76 -13.53
CA GLU A 250 -6.63 11.09 -14.51
C GLU A 250 -7.55 9.91 -14.87
N LEU A 251 -7.15 8.65 -14.60
CA LEU A 251 -7.97 7.47 -14.94
C LEU A 251 -9.18 7.30 -14.00
N TYR A 252 -9.17 7.95 -12.83
CA TYR A 252 -10.13 7.70 -11.75
C TYR A 252 -10.58 8.96 -10.98
N ASP A 253 -10.14 10.15 -11.40
CA ASP A 253 -10.78 11.44 -11.03
C ASP A 253 -12.07 11.63 -11.85
#